data_AF-A0A6B2G765-F1
#
_entry.id   AF-A0A6B2G765-F1
#
_cell.length_a   1.000
_cell.length_b   1.000
_cell.length_c   1.000
_cell.angle_alpha   90.00
_cell.angle_beta   90.00
_cell.angle_gamma   90.00
#
_symmetry.space_group_name_H-M   'P 1'
#
loop_
_entity.id
_entity.type
_entity.pdbx_description
1 polymer ?
#
loop_
_entity_poly.entity_id
_entity_poly.type
_entity_poly.pdbx_seq_one_letter_code
_entity_poly.pdbx_strand_id
1 'polypeptide(L)'
;KNSHDRYNFMFNAYVELKVSKEFEICGCIGQCFYQEPKDDNISSKQIGVGGTNNWKICSLDQKATYGFIFERTKHPVQSQNVHFQFMTLYQHSTSDYVRMRITTCSRPFSGDGSSSLSVAHSFDQDAAAVLMARIASDRLSISENPGDVMRWLDRTLIHLCQYVAQFQKEDINTFNLPDNFALYPQYMFHLRRS
;
A
#
# COMPACT_ATOMS: atom_id res chain seq x y z
N LYS A 1 -26.75 10.77 3.43
CA LYS A 1 -27.27 10.34 4.75
C LYS A 1 -27.50 8.82 4.70
N ASN A 2 -27.36 8.11 5.82
CA ASN A 2 -27.63 6.67 5.87
C ASN A 2 -29.13 6.37 5.84
N SER A 3 -29.52 5.10 5.91
CA SER A 3 -30.94 4.66 5.94
C SER A 3 -31.76 5.24 7.10
N HIS A 4 -31.12 5.89 8.07
CA HIS A 4 -31.74 6.52 9.23
C HIS A 4 -31.67 8.06 9.17
N ASP A 5 -31.48 8.64 7.98
CA ASP A 5 -31.33 10.08 7.74
C ASP A 5 -30.19 10.76 8.53
N ARG A 6 -29.20 9.98 8.98
CA ARG A 6 -28.02 10.51 9.68
C ARG A 6 -26.88 10.75 8.72
N TYR A 7 -26.13 11.82 8.97
CA TYR A 7 -24.83 11.99 8.35
C TYR A 7 -23.86 10.92 8.83
N ASN A 8 -22.94 10.52 7.95
CA ASN A 8 -22.02 9.41 8.19
C ASN A 8 -20.61 9.80 7.72
N PHE A 9 -20.19 10.97 8.20
CA PHE A 9 -18.84 11.49 8.05
C PHE A 9 -18.19 11.57 9.43
N MET A 10 -16.86 11.56 9.43
CA MET A 10 -16.03 11.71 10.60
C MET A 10 -15.06 12.86 10.37
N PHE A 11 -14.73 13.58 11.44
CA PHE A 11 -13.89 14.76 11.40
C PHE A 11 -12.70 14.63 12.33
N ASN A 12 -11.71 15.51 12.10
CA ASN A 12 -10.54 15.69 12.96
C ASN A 12 -9.92 14.34 13.37
N ALA A 13 -9.71 13.49 12.37
CA ALA A 13 -9.25 12.14 12.59
C ALA A 13 -7.73 12.06 12.58
N TYR A 14 -7.23 11.10 13.35
CA TYR A 14 -5.83 10.75 13.45
C TYR A 14 -5.69 9.26 13.21
N VAL A 15 -4.83 8.88 12.28
CA VAL A 15 -4.49 7.48 12.00
C VAL A 15 -3.07 7.24 12.47
N GLU A 16 -2.92 6.38 13.46
CA GLU A 16 -1.63 5.85 13.93
C GLU A 16 -1.49 4.40 13.45
N LEU A 17 -0.32 4.06 12.96
CA LEU A 17 0.00 2.75 12.42
C LEU A 17 1.15 2.12 13.18
N LYS A 18 0.94 0.91 13.70
CA LYS A 18 1.99 0.08 14.31
C LYS A 18 2.21 -1.16 13.49
N VAL A 19 3.48 -1.51 13.28
CA VAL A 19 3.87 -2.67 12.49
C VAL A 19 4.97 -3.44 13.22
N SER A 20 5.04 -4.75 13.02
CA SER A 20 6.15 -5.58 13.50
C SER A 20 7.50 -5.11 12.91
N LYS A 21 8.60 -5.31 13.64
CA LYS A 21 9.93 -4.76 13.34
C LYS A 21 10.56 -5.29 12.04
N GLU A 22 9.99 -6.36 11.49
CA GLU A 22 10.35 -6.91 10.19
C GLU A 22 9.95 -5.99 9.02
N PHE A 23 9.12 -4.97 9.27
CA PHE A 23 8.72 -3.96 8.31
C PHE A 23 8.84 -2.55 8.88
N GLU A 24 9.33 -1.63 8.07
CA GLU A 24 9.32 -0.20 8.32
C GLU A 24 8.26 0.49 7.45
N ILE A 25 7.72 1.60 7.95
CA ILE A 25 6.65 2.36 7.29
C ILE A 25 7.27 3.39 6.34
N CYS A 26 7.03 3.26 5.03
CA CYS A 26 7.48 4.25 4.03
C CYS A 26 6.56 5.47 3.96
N GLY A 27 5.26 5.29 4.17
CA GLY A 27 4.31 6.39 4.19
C GLY A 27 2.89 6.01 3.81
N CYS A 28 2.05 7.05 3.67
CA CYS A 28 0.64 6.95 3.33
C CYS A 28 0.33 7.75 2.05
N ILE A 29 -0.39 7.15 1.10
CA ILE A 29 -0.95 7.83 -0.07
C ILE A 29 -2.47 7.95 0.09
N GLY A 30 -2.92 9.20 0.17
CA GLY A 30 -4.32 9.57 0.31
C GLY A 30 -4.43 10.99 0.88
N GLN A 31 -5.66 11.45 1.10
CA GLN A 31 -5.93 12.78 1.65
C GLN A 31 -5.63 12.80 3.16
N CYS A 32 -4.37 13.01 3.49
CA CYS A 32 -3.87 13.07 4.85
C CYS A 32 -2.71 14.05 4.98
N PHE A 33 -2.43 14.47 6.20
CA PHE A 33 -1.35 15.38 6.54
C PHE A 33 -0.40 14.72 7.52
N TYR A 34 0.88 15.05 7.37
CA TYR A 34 1.93 14.66 8.31
C TYR A 34 1.57 15.07 9.74
N GLN A 35 1.84 14.20 10.70
CA GLN A 35 1.92 14.52 12.12
C GLN A 35 3.24 13.99 12.66
N GLU A 36 3.70 14.53 13.79
CA GLU A 36 4.90 14.04 14.44
C GLU A 36 4.79 12.53 14.72
N PRO A 37 5.86 11.78 14.43
CA PRO A 37 5.89 10.35 14.64
C PRO A 37 5.74 10.01 16.12
N LYS A 38 5.08 8.88 16.39
CA LYS A 38 4.87 8.38 17.75
C LYS A 38 5.77 7.20 18.11
N ASP A 39 6.45 6.63 17.11
CA ASP A 39 7.47 5.60 17.27
C ASP A 39 8.55 5.72 16.19
N ASP A 40 9.60 4.92 16.31
CA ASP A 40 10.78 4.97 15.44
C ASP A 40 10.69 3.98 14.25
N ASN A 41 9.59 3.23 14.07
CA ASN A 41 9.51 2.18 13.06
C ASN A 41 9.15 2.75 11.67
N ILE A 42 9.97 3.70 11.22
CA ILE A 42 9.75 4.55 10.06
C ILE A 42 10.93 4.37 9.10
N SER A 43 10.61 4.13 7.84
CA SER A 43 11.59 3.93 6.78
C SER A 43 12.26 5.26 6.39
N SER A 44 13.54 5.17 6.07
CA SER A 44 14.27 6.27 5.41
C SER A 44 13.74 6.60 4.01
N LYS A 45 13.11 5.62 3.35
CA LYS A 45 12.48 5.75 2.04
C LYS A 45 11.04 6.23 2.18
N GLN A 46 10.80 7.48 1.79
CA GLN A 46 9.49 8.09 1.87
C GLN A 46 8.69 7.90 0.58
N ILE A 47 7.43 7.46 0.71
CA ILE A 47 6.48 7.34 -0.41
C ILE A 47 5.15 7.97 0.02
N GLY A 48 4.61 8.90 -0.78
CA GLY A 48 3.49 9.73 -0.36
C GLY A 48 3.85 10.61 0.84
N VAL A 49 2.92 10.72 1.80
CA VAL A 49 3.16 11.39 3.08
C VAL A 49 3.95 10.45 3.99
N GLY A 50 5.27 10.45 3.84
CA GLY A 50 6.22 9.61 4.59
C GLY A 50 6.81 10.30 5.83
N GLY A 51 7.82 9.66 6.42
CA GLY A 51 8.55 10.21 7.59
C GLY A 51 7.77 10.19 8.91
N THR A 52 6.64 9.49 8.94
CA THR A 52 5.79 9.35 10.12
C THR A 52 5.01 8.04 10.09
N ASN A 53 4.53 7.60 11.25
CA ASN A 53 3.56 6.53 11.44
C ASN A 53 2.18 7.08 11.88
N ASN A 54 2.02 8.40 11.86
CA ASN A 54 0.86 9.12 12.39
C ASN A 54 0.43 10.22 11.42
N TRP A 55 -0.85 10.23 11.03
CA TRP A 55 -1.39 11.18 10.06
C TRP A 55 -2.69 11.80 10.54
N LYS A 56 -2.90 13.07 10.17
CA LYS A 56 -4.16 13.78 10.38
C LYS A 56 -5.02 13.73 9.12
N ILE A 57 -6.30 13.47 9.29
CA ILE A 57 -7.33 13.47 8.25
C ILE A 57 -8.46 14.39 8.71
N CYS A 58 -8.67 15.50 8.00
CA CYS A 58 -9.64 16.51 8.42
C CYS A 58 -11.09 16.02 8.31
N SER A 59 -11.39 15.25 7.27
CA SER A 59 -12.70 14.69 6.99
C SER A 59 -12.54 13.32 6.33
N LEU A 60 -13.34 12.35 6.75
CA LEU A 60 -13.46 11.04 6.11
C LEU A 60 -14.93 10.63 6.05
N ASP A 61 -15.25 9.76 5.10
CA ASP A 61 -16.49 9.02 5.06
C ASP A 61 -16.20 7.51 5.08
N GLN A 62 -17.24 6.69 4.91
CA GLN A 62 -17.07 5.23 4.87
C GLN A 62 -16.36 4.70 3.61
N LYS A 63 -16.18 5.53 2.58
CA LYS A 63 -15.54 5.17 1.31
C LYS A 63 -14.08 5.62 1.24
N ALA A 64 -13.66 6.51 2.15
CA ALA A 64 -12.30 6.98 2.25
C ALA A 64 -11.32 5.79 2.37
N THR A 65 -10.38 5.72 1.44
CA THR A 65 -9.42 4.61 1.34
C THR A 65 -8.00 5.16 1.22
N TYR A 66 -7.09 4.62 2.02
CA TYR A 66 -5.69 5.05 2.11
C TYR A 66 -4.77 3.90 1.71
N GLY A 67 -3.66 4.22 1.04
CA GLY A 67 -2.63 3.24 0.68
C GLY A 67 -1.44 3.39 1.61
N PHE A 68 -1.15 2.39 2.43
CA PHE A 68 0.00 2.38 3.32
C PHE A 68 1.12 1.55 2.68
N ILE A 69 2.31 2.12 2.59
CA ILE A 69 3.46 1.50 1.95
C ILE A 69 4.48 1.11 3.01
N PHE A 70 4.98 -0.11 2.88
CA PHE A 70 5.95 -0.70 3.80
C PHE A 70 7.16 -1.18 3.03
N GLU A 71 8.29 -1.27 3.72
CA GLU A 71 9.44 -2.01 3.23
C GLU A 71 9.92 -3.02 4.26
N ARG A 72 10.44 -4.15 3.77
CA ARG A 72 10.99 -5.19 4.62
C ARG A 72 12.33 -4.71 5.17
N THR A 73 12.51 -4.82 6.48
CA THR A 73 13.78 -4.52 7.13
C THR A 73 14.77 -5.68 6.96
N LYS A 74 16.04 -5.43 7.24
CA LYS A 74 17.08 -6.49 7.28
C LYS A 74 17.07 -7.26 8.61
N HIS A 75 16.11 -7.02 9.49
CA HIS A 75 16.03 -7.71 10.77
C HIS A 75 15.82 -9.22 10.55
N PRO A 76 16.50 -10.07 11.34
CA PRO A 76 16.29 -11.51 11.26
C PRO A 76 14.83 -11.82 11.61
N VAL A 77 14.26 -12.78 10.90
CA VAL A 77 12.87 -13.18 11.11
C VAL A 77 12.76 -13.94 12.42
N GLN A 78 12.14 -13.32 13.41
CA GLN A 78 11.96 -13.88 14.75
C GLN A 78 10.55 -14.45 14.94
N SER A 79 9.58 -13.90 14.22
CA SER A 79 8.17 -14.32 14.28
C SER A 79 7.73 -14.97 12.98
N GLN A 80 6.88 -15.99 13.09
CA GLN A 80 6.23 -16.61 11.93
C GLN A 80 5.08 -15.77 11.36
N ASN A 81 4.66 -14.72 12.07
CA ASN A 81 3.60 -13.81 11.65
C ASN A 81 4.02 -12.36 11.87
N VAL A 82 3.72 -11.51 10.90
CA VAL A 82 3.81 -10.05 11.05
C VAL A 82 2.43 -9.47 11.31
N HIS A 83 2.39 -8.40 12.08
CA HIS A 83 1.18 -7.74 12.52
C HIS A 83 1.18 -6.28 12.08
N PHE A 84 0.02 -5.81 11.68
CA PHE A 84 -0.25 -4.41 11.37
C PHE A 84 -1.45 -3.97 12.18
N GLN A 85 -1.34 -2.86 12.89
CA GLN A 85 -2.43 -2.30 13.68
C GLN A 85 -2.67 -0.86 13.28
N PHE A 86 -3.86 -0.62 12.75
CA PHE A 86 -4.35 0.70 12.38
C PHE A 86 -5.24 1.21 13.50
N MET A 87 -4.90 2.36 14.07
CA MET A 87 -5.69 3.02 15.11
C MET A 87 -6.18 4.36 14.59
N THR A 88 -7.49 4.49 14.38
CA THR A 88 -8.12 5.71 13.89
C THR A 88 -8.94 6.36 15.00
N LEU A 89 -8.45 7.45 15.57
CA LEU A 89 -9.18 8.29 16.51
C LEU A 89 -9.92 9.38 15.72
N TYR A 90 -11.22 9.56 15.91
CA TYR A 90 -12.01 10.52 15.13
C TYR A 90 -13.25 11.04 15.89
N GLN A 91 -13.75 12.21 15.50
CA GLN A 91 -15.04 12.72 15.95
C GLN A 91 -16.13 12.27 14.97
N HIS A 92 -17.12 11.50 15.44
CA HIS A 92 -18.23 11.06 14.60
C HIS A 92 -19.29 12.16 14.50
N SER A 93 -19.86 12.36 13.32
CA SER A 93 -20.90 13.37 13.06
C SER A 93 -22.16 13.28 13.94
N THR A 94 -22.42 12.13 14.54
CA THR A 94 -23.62 11.88 15.36
C THR A 94 -23.33 11.72 16.85
N SER A 95 -22.08 11.89 17.30
CA SER A 95 -21.76 11.76 18.72
C SER A 95 -20.95 12.92 19.24
N ASP A 96 -21.26 13.32 20.46
CA ASP A 96 -20.50 14.33 21.21
C ASP A 96 -19.13 13.80 21.67
N TYR A 97 -18.89 12.50 21.51
CA TYR A 97 -17.66 11.82 21.90
C TYR A 97 -16.74 11.54 20.72
N VAL A 98 -15.45 11.49 21.02
CA VAL A 98 -14.41 10.95 20.15
C VAL A 98 -14.48 9.43 20.18
N ARG A 99 -14.28 8.79 19.03
CA ARG A 99 -14.26 7.33 18.87
C ARG A 99 -12.88 6.87 18.43
N MET A 100 -12.47 5.70 18.88
CA MET A 100 -11.29 5.01 18.39
C MET A 100 -11.70 3.72 17.66
N ARG A 101 -11.32 3.59 16.39
CA ARG A 101 -11.42 2.35 15.64
C ARG A 101 -10.04 1.71 15.58
N ILE A 102 -9.92 0.47 16.03
CA ILE A 102 -8.69 -0.32 15.92
C ILE A 102 -8.95 -1.45 14.93
N THR A 103 -8.03 -1.65 14.00
CA THR A 103 -8.02 -2.79 13.08
C THR A 103 -6.65 -3.41 13.12
N THR A 104 -6.57 -4.64 13.62
CA THR A 104 -5.35 -5.43 13.63
C THR A 104 -5.47 -6.53 12.57
N CYS A 105 -4.48 -6.65 11.69
CA CYS A 105 -4.35 -7.78 10.78
C CYS A 105 -3.01 -8.48 10.99
N SER A 106 -2.99 -9.77 10.67
CA SER A 106 -1.81 -10.62 10.76
C SER A 106 -1.59 -11.32 9.41
N ARG A 107 -0.33 -11.53 9.04
CA ARG A 107 0.07 -12.25 7.84
C ARG A 107 1.19 -13.23 8.17
N PRO A 108 1.12 -14.48 7.68
CA PRO A 108 2.25 -15.39 7.72
C PRO A 108 3.47 -14.76 7.10
N PHE A 109 4.61 -14.92 7.75
CA PHE A 109 5.88 -14.35 7.33
C PHE A 109 6.96 -15.41 7.46
N SER A 110 7.41 -15.90 6.31
CA SER A 110 8.57 -16.79 6.23
C SER A 110 9.81 -15.97 5.94
N GLY A 111 10.84 -16.08 6.78
CA GLY A 111 12.10 -15.39 6.56
C GLY A 111 12.90 -15.86 5.35
N ASP A 112 12.52 -17.02 4.81
CA ASP A 112 13.11 -17.60 3.62
C ASP A 112 12.62 -16.89 2.36
N GLY A 113 13.43 -15.97 1.84
CA GLY A 113 13.18 -15.27 0.58
C GLY A 113 13.29 -16.16 -0.66
N SER A 114 13.66 -17.44 -0.51
CA SER A 114 13.72 -18.39 -1.62
C SER A 114 12.38 -19.07 -1.93
N SER A 115 11.39 -18.98 -1.03
CA SER A 115 10.02 -19.41 -1.31
C SER A 115 9.28 -18.36 -2.15
N SER A 116 9.79 -18.10 -3.37
CA SER A 116 9.13 -17.26 -4.37
C SER A 116 7.70 -17.72 -4.63
N LEU A 117 7.42 -19.00 -4.42
CA LEU A 117 6.11 -19.61 -4.58
C LEU A 117 5.09 -19.10 -3.54
N SER A 118 5.45 -18.93 -2.26
CA SER A 118 4.50 -18.45 -1.25
C SER A 118 4.16 -16.97 -1.43
N VAL A 119 5.15 -16.15 -1.82
CA VAL A 119 4.97 -14.74 -2.14
C VAL A 119 4.14 -14.61 -3.42
N ALA A 120 4.42 -15.42 -4.43
CA ALA A 120 3.63 -15.49 -5.65
C ALA A 120 2.17 -15.83 -5.34
N HIS A 121 1.89 -16.87 -4.57
CA HIS A 121 0.50 -17.26 -4.24
C HIS A 121 -0.29 -16.23 -3.43
N SER A 122 0.37 -15.35 -2.69
CA SER A 122 -0.30 -14.31 -1.89
C SER A 122 -0.43 -12.96 -2.60
N PHE A 123 0.00 -12.87 -3.87
CA PHE A 123 -0.11 -11.64 -4.65
C PHE A 123 -1.55 -11.38 -5.10
N ASP A 124 -2.04 -10.19 -4.76
CA ASP A 124 -3.33 -9.64 -5.16
C ASP A 124 -3.11 -8.61 -6.28
N GLN A 125 -3.36 -9.01 -7.54
CA GLN A 125 -3.12 -8.17 -8.71
C GLN A 125 -4.01 -6.93 -8.78
N ASP A 126 -5.23 -6.98 -8.25
CA ASP A 126 -6.16 -5.85 -8.29
C ASP A 126 -5.71 -4.78 -7.29
N ALA A 127 -5.42 -5.20 -6.05
CA ALA A 127 -4.90 -4.30 -5.02
C ALA A 127 -3.53 -3.73 -5.40
N ALA A 128 -2.63 -4.55 -5.96
CA ALA A 128 -1.33 -4.11 -6.43
C ALA A 128 -1.46 -3.07 -7.55
N ALA A 129 -2.35 -3.27 -8.51
CA ALA A 129 -2.56 -2.32 -9.61
C ALA A 129 -3.08 -0.97 -9.10
N VAL A 130 -4.05 -0.98 -8.20
CA VAL A 130 -4.59 0.26 -7.59
C VAL A 130 -3.51 0.98 -6.77
N LEU A 131 -2.70 0.24 -6.01
CA LEU A 131 -1.63 0.84 -5.20
C LEU A 131 -0.53 1.42 -6.08
N MET A 132 -0.16 0.74 -7.18
CA MET A 132 0.79 1.24 -8.15
C MET A 132 0.28 2.46 -8.91
N ALA A 133 -1.01 2.52 -9.22
CA ALA A 133 -1.65 3.72 -9.76
C ALA A 133 -1.56 4.91 -8.80
N ARG A 134 -1.78 4.68 -7.50
CA ARG A 134 -1.61 5.70 -6.46
C ARG A 134 -0.16 6.20 -6.38
N ILE A 135 0.81 5.29 -6.40
CA ILE A 135 2.25 5.66 -6.39
C ILE A 135 2.63 6.41 -7.67
N ALA A 136 2.13 6.00 -8.84
CA ALA A 136 2.36 6.69 -10.09
C ALA A 136 1.78 8.12 -10.06
N SER A 137 0.56 8.29 -9.54
CA SER A 137 -0.09 9.60 -9.40
C SER A 137 0.66 10.51 -8.43
N ASP A 138 1.12 9.97 -7.30
CA ASP A 138 1.96 10.67 -6.33
C ASP A 138 3.27 11.14 -6.98
N ARG A 139 3.96 10.25 -7.70
CA ARG A 139 5.18 10.58 -8.45
C ARG A 139 4.96 11.63 -9.52
N LEU A 140 3.84 11.57 -10.24
CA LEU A 140 3.46 12.58 -11.23
C LEU A 140 3.23 13.95 -10.59
N SER A 141 2.67 14.00 -9.38
CA SER A 141 2.40 15.26 -8.68
C SER A 141 3.67 16.05 -8.34
N ILE A 142 4.82 15.37 -8.25
CA ILE A 142 6.13 15.96 -7.94
C ILE A 142 7.12 15.89 -9.10
N SER A 143 6.79 15.24 -10.22
CA SER A 143 7.68 15.06 -11.38
C SER A 143 7.37 16.06 -12.48
N GLU A 144 8.41 16.70 -13.00
CA GLU A 144 8.31 17.61 -14.15
C GLU A 144 8.16 16.87 -15.50
N ASN A 145 8.46 15.57 -15.55
CA ASN A 145 8.46 14.77 -16.78
C ASN A 145 7.59 13.51 -16.64
N PRO A 146 6.34 13.54 -17.13
CA PRO A 146 5.45 12.37 -17.13
C PRO A 146 6.05 11.13 -17.82
N GLY A 147 6.93 11.34 -18.81
CA GLY A 147 7.63 10.26 -19.50
C GLY A 147 8.50 9.40 -18.58
N ASP A 148 9.06 9.98 -17.54
CA ASP A 148 9.91 9.25 -16.60
C ASP A 148 9.10 8.37 -15.65
N VAL A 149 7.90 8.82 -15.26
CA VAL A 149 6.96 7.98 -14.50
C VAL A 149 6.46 6.81 -15.34
N MET A 150 6.15 7.03 -16.63
CA MET A 150 5.79 5.94 -17.54
C MET A 150 6.91 4.91 -17.71
N ARG A 151 8.15 5.37 -17.92
CA ARG A 151 9.33 4.47 -18.00
C ARG A 151 9.55 3.71 -16.70
N TRP A 152 9.34 4.35 -15.55
CA TRP A 152 9.42 3.69 -14.25
C TRP A 152 8.36 2.60 -14.10
N LEU A 153 7.12 2.87 -14.54
CA LEU A 153 6.03 1.90 -14.49
C LEU A 153 6.34 0.68 -15.39
N ASP A 154 6.78 0.93 -16.63
CA ASP A 154 7.19 -0.11 -17.58
C ASP A 154 8.34 -0.97 -17.03
N ARG A 155 9.39 -0.33 -16.47
CA ARG A 155 10.52 -1.05 -15.84
C ARG A 155 10.06 -1.90 -14.65
N THR A 156 9.15 -1.38 -13.84
CA THR A 156 8.61 -2.11 -12.68
C THR A 156 7.80 -3.32 -13.13
N LEU A 157 6.96 -3.17 -14.17
CA LEU A 157 6.22 -4.28 -14.76
C LEU A 157 7.15 -5.36 -15.33
N ILE A 158 8.19 -4.96 -16.08
CA ILE A 158 9.16 -5.90 -16.65
C ILE A 158 9.88 -6.68 -15.54
N HIS A 159 10.33 -6.01 -14.47
CA HIS A 159 10.98 -6.69 -13.35
C HIS A 159 10.05 -7.69 -12.66
N LEU A 160 8.77 -7.35 -12.49
CA LEU A 160 7.78 -8.27 -11.93
C LEU A 160 7.62 -9.50 -12.83
N CYS A 161 7.41 -9.30 -14.13
CA CYS A 161 7.29 -10.39 -15.10
C CYS A 161 8.53 -11.28 -15.12
N GLN A 162 9.73 -10.71 -15.12
CA GLN A 162 10.98 -11.48 -15.07
C GLN A 162 11.12 -12.31 -13.79
N TYR A 163 10.55 -11.86 -12.68
CA TYR A 163 10.60 -12.55 -11.41
C TYR A 163 9.58 -13.70 -11.29
N VAL A 164 8.39 -13.55 -11.87
CA VAL A 164 7.27 -14.51 -11.66
C VAL A 164 6.91 -15.35 -12.88
N ALA A 165 7.27 -14.92 -14.09
CA ALA A 165 6.90 -15.64 -15.31
C ALA A 165 7.77 -16.87 -15.51
N GLN A 166 7.18 -17.87 -16.18
CA GLN A 166 7.92 -19.00 -16.75
C GLN A 166 8.17 -18.70 -18.23
N PHE A 167 9.42 -18.78 -18.66
CA PHE A 167 9.80 -18.60 -20.06
C PHE A 167 11.18 -19.19 -20.33
N GLN A 168 11.44 -19.52 -21.59
CA GLN A 168 12.77 -19.81 -22.11
C GLN A 168 13.38 -18.52 -22.67
N LYS A 169 14.66 -18.31 -22.38
CA LYS A 169 15.38 -17.15 -22.88
C LYS A 169 15.35 -17.17 -24.42
N GLU A 170 15.09 -16.01 -25.02
CA GLU A 170 15.05 -15.80 -26.48
C GLU A 170 13.87 -16.48 -27.22
N ASP A 171 12.90 -17.08 -26.53
CA ASP A 171 11.65 -17.57 -27.15
C ASP A 171 10.40 -16.92 -26.53
N ILE A 172 9.79 -15.99 -27.27
CA ILE A 172 8.60 -15.23 -26.83
C ILE A 172 7.35 -16.11 -26.64
N ASN A 173 7.24 -17.25 -27.33
CA ASN A 173 6.05 -18.09 -27.29
C ASN A 173 5.93 -18.89 -25.99
N THR A 174 7.01 -18.93 -25.21
CA THR A 174 7.07 -19.65 -23.94
C THR A 174 6.66 -18.79 -22.75
N PHE A 175 6.47 -17.48 -22.92
CA PHE A 175 6.15 -16.58 -21.84
C PHE A 175 4.76 -16.86 -21.26
N ASN A 176 4.74 -17.26 -19.99
CA ASN A 176 3.52 -17.54 -19.26
C ASN A 176 3.56 -16.94 -17.85
N LEU A 177 2.47 -16.31 -17.44
CA LEU A 177 2.29 -15.78 -16.09
C LEU A 177 1.36 -16.69 -15.28
N PRO A 178 1.58 -16.85 -13.96
CA PRO A 178 0.60 -17.49 -13.09
C PRO A 178 -0.74 -16.70 -13.09
N ASP A 179 -1.85 -17.39 -12.87
CA ASP A 179 -3.21 -16.82 -12.96
C ASP A 179 -3.40 -15.54 -12.12
N ASN A 180 -2.77 -15.49 -10.95
CA ASN A 180 -2.87 -14.36 -10.03
C ASN A 180 -2.03 -13.14 -10.44
N PHE A 181 -1.24 -13.25 -11.51
CA PHE A 181 -0.52 -12.15 -12.16
C PHE A 181 -1.03 -11.84 -13.57
N ALA A 182 -1.86 -12.72 -14.16
CA ALA A 182 -2.20 -12.67 -15.58
C ALA A 182 -2.90 -11.37 -16.01
N LEU A 183 -3.69 -10.74 -15.14
CA LEU A 183 -4.39 -9.47 -15.43
C LEU A 183 -3.53 -8.23 -15.13
N TYR A 184 -2.47 -8.37 -14.32
CA TYR A 184 -1.66 -7.24 -13.90
C TYR A 184 -1.03 -6.46 -15.08
N PRO A 185 -0.44 -7.09 -16.13
CA PRO A 185 0.02 -6.38 -17.31
C PRO A 185 -1.09 -5.62 -18.03
N GLN A 186 -2.32 -6.16 -18.06
CA GLN A 186 -3.47 -5.50 -18.68
C GLN A 186 -3.88 -4.25 -17.88
N TYR A 187 -3.88 -4.31 -16.55
CA TYR A 187 -4.11 -3.13 -15.72
C TYR A 187 -3.06 -2.04 -15.97
N MET A 188 -1.78 -2.42 -16.03
CA MET A 188 -0.70 -1.47 -16.31
C MET A 188 -0.81 -0.87 -17.72
N PHE A 189 -1.26 -1.66 -18.70
CA PHE A 189 -1.57 -1.19 -20.06
C PHE A 189 -2.69 -0.14 -20.06
N HIS A 190 -3.75 -0.29 -19.27
CA HIS A 190 -4.79 0.74 -19.17
C HIS A 190 -4.34 1.95 -18.36
N LEU A 191 -3.65 1.74 -17.24
CA LEU A 191 -3.14 2.81 -16.37
C LEU A 191 -2.21 3.78 -17.09
N ARG A 192 -1.28 3.29 -17.94
CA ARG A 192 -0.34 4.15 -18.66
C ARG A 192 -0.97 5.10 -19.69
N ARG A 193 -2.26 4.96 -19.98
CA ARG A 193 -2.99 5.75 -20.98
C ARG A 193 -4.28 6.38 -20.45
N SER A 194 -4.53 6.28 -19.14
CA SER A 194 -5.67 6.90 -18.47
C SER A 194 -5.50 8.40 -18.34
#